data_AF-A0AAV5UJC0-F1
#
_entry.id   AF-A0AAV5UJC0-F1
#
_cell.length_a   1.000
_cell.length_b   1.000
_cell.length_c   1.000
_cell.angle_alpha   90.00
_cell.angle_beta   90.00
_cell.angle_gamma   90.00
#
_symmetry.space_group_name_H-M   'P 1'
#
loop_
_entity.id
_entity.type
_entity.pdbx_description
1 polymer ?
#
loop_
_entity_poly.entity_id
_entity_poly.type
_entity_poly.pdbx_seq_one_letter_code
_entity_poly.pdbx_strand_id
1 'polypeptide(L)'
;TLRMLAQPVLSSFIENSLTVKCLPSGVLPLNNNPSLVEIANFSTATVVDRDGQTPVAFGIMSKCNSKQAYCMIGKVADKYARHSVAVERCEEVEQDKKNAIFKIIESTPGPVDKSLMRPYHAVFDEDDKKFLQVTLADSLIEQTVGTFNMDMEKNITVDVVGAEGANLDIWRDRTGFVVTDSNRFAQITVSKNTLIDTFSTEGSKCTSTVSTINKENMGDVLDFDETVTMYNRSAYLNYLLGNAQVTGFVASYGAGSTAGYALASKDRILAVYAESTETASKLITAIASHSQSDVITFFANLGVNSLVDGLKEKASSFEMVTRLHTRTRNVQVKWSKVTVANIGLSIF
;
A
#
# COMPACT_ATOMS: atom_id res chain seq x y z
N THR A 1 17.30 11.52 26.81
CA THR A 1 15.96 10.95 27.14
C THR A 1 14.92 11.49 26.17
N LEU A 2 14.89 10.94 24.96
CA LEU A 2 13.82 11.10 23.97
C LEU A 2 12.50 10.52 24.55
N ARG A 3 11.88 11.28 25.46
CA ARG A 3 10.53 11.01 25.95
C ARG A 3 9.60 11.14 24.75
N MET A 4 9.14 9.99 24.27
CA MET A 4 7.97 9.78 23.40
C MET A 4 7.81 10.84 22.31
N LEU A 5 8.18 10.48 21.07
CA LEU A 5 7.59 11.06 19.84
C LEU A 5 6.15 11.43 20.16
N ALA A 6 5.77 12.70 20.03
CA ALA A 6 4.48 13.20 20.47
C ALA A 6 3.37 12.28 19.92
N GLN A 7 2.89 11.38 20.78
CA GLN A 7 2.13 10.19 20.40
C GLN A 7 0.94 10.53 19.48
N PRO A 8 0.22 11.66 19.67
CA PRO A 8 -0.89 12.05 18.79
C PRO A 8 -0.45 12.41 17.37
N VAL A 9 0.70 13.07 17.19
CA VAL A 9 1.16 13.51 15.86
C VAL A 9 1.71 12.34 15.06
N LEU A 10 2.51 11.47 15.69
CA LEU A 10 2.96 10.23 15.06
C LEU A 10 1.77 9.32 14.69
N SER A 11 0.79 9.21 15.60
CA SER A 11 -0.45 8.47 15.32
C SER A 11 -1.18 9.06 14.13
N SER A 12 -1.28 10.39 14.00
CA SER A 12 -1.88 11.04 12.83
C SER A 12 -1.13 10.74 11.52
N PHE A 13 0.21 10.69 11.52
CA PHE A 13 0.98 10.30 10.33
C PHE A 13 0.78 8.83 9.95
N ILE A 14 0.75 7.96 10.95
CA ILE A 14 0.48 6.53 10.78
C ILE A 14 -0.95 6.33 10.25
N GLU A 15 -1.96 7.00 10.84
CA GLU A 15 -3.37 7.00 10.41
C GLU A 15 -3.56 7.46 8.96
N ASN A 16 -2.73 8.40 8.50
CA ASN A 16 -2.79 8.89 7.13
C ASN A 16 -2.02 8.03 6.11
N SER A 17 -1.29 6.98 6.55
CA SER A 17 -0.64 6.02 5.63
C SER A 17 -1.66 5.20 4.85
N LEU A 18 -1.30 4.72 3.67
CA LEU A 18 -2.20 3.87 2.88
C LEU A 18 -2.57 2.59 3.61
N THR A 19 -1.63 1.96 4.32
CA THR A 19 -1.86 0.74 5.10
C THR A 19 -2.93 0.93 6.17
N VAL A 20 -2.88 2.04 6.92
CA VAL A 20 -3.85 2.31 7.99
C VAL A 20 -5.16 2.89 7.46
N LYS A 21 -5.11 3.56 6.31
CA LYS A 21 -6.35 3.80 5.56
C LYS A 21 -6.99 2.44 5.25
N CYS A 22 -6.24 1.48 4.68
CA CYS A 22 -6.76 0.19 4.21
C CYS A 22 -7.21 -0.76 5.31
N LEU A 23 -6.46 -0.82 6.40
CA LEU A 23 -6.81 -1.59 7.60
C LEU A 23 -7.22 -0.62 8.70
N PRO A 24 -8.49 -0.62 9.13
CA PRO A 24 -8.95 0.31 10.14
C PRO A 24 -8.17 0.15 11.45
N SER A 25 -8.08 1.25 12.21
CA SER A 25 -7.42 1.33 13.51
C SER A 25 -7.76 0.12 14.38
N GLY A 26 -6.75 -0.67 14.75
CA GLY A 26 -6.88 -1.89 15.55
C GLY A 26 -6.50 -3.21 14.86
N VAL A 27 -6.39 -3.26 13.52
CA VAL A 27 -5.81 -4.43 12.82
C VAL A 27 -4.28 -4.31 12.76
N LEU A 28 -3.78 -3.08 12.69
CA LEU A 28 -2.39 -2.74 12.95
C LEU A 28 -2.33 -2.11 14.34
N PRO A 29 -1.44 -2.58 15.23
CA PRO A 29 -1.37 -2.05 16.56
C PRO A 29 -0.77 -0.64 16.54
N LEU A 30 -1.61 0.36 16.85
CA LEU A 30 -1.22 1.77 17.09
C LEU A 30 -0.33 1.95 18.34
N ASN A 31 0.05 0.86 18.99
CA ASN A 31 0.85 0.85 20.20
C ASN A 31 1.68 -0.43 20.21
N ASN A 32 2.93 -0.38 19.73
CA ASN A 32 4.00 -1.36 19.97
C ASN A 32 3.55 -2.81 20.26
N ASN A 33 2.61 -3.35 19.47
CA ASN A 33 2.13 -4.71 19.67
C ASN A 33 2.87 -5.57 18.63
N PRO A 34 3.69 -6.54 19.06
CA PRO A 34 4.62 -7.27 18.19
C PRO A 34 3.97 -8.21 17.17
N SER A 35 2.65 -8.14 16.97
CA SER A 35 1.88 -9.10 16.18
C SER A 35 1.43 -8.57 14.82
N LEU A 36 2.27 -7.81 14.10
CA LEU A 36 2.24 -7.89 12.63
C LEU A 36 3.12 -9.07 12.25
N VAL A 37 2.58 -9.96 11.41
CA VAL A 37 3.27 -11.13 10.85
C VAL A 37 4.68 -10.74 10.42
N GLU A 38 5.62 -11.12 11.29
CA GLU A 38 7.03 -10.80 11.25
C GLU A 38 7.35 -9.31 11.01
N ILE A 39 7.42 -8.53 12.09
CA ILE A 39 8.23 -7.30 12.20
C ILE A 39 9.64 -7.48 11.60
N ALA A 40 10.10 -8.73 11.44
CA ALA A 40 11.34 -9.02 10.73
C ALA A 40 11.37 -8.51 9.27
N ASN A 41 10.24 -8.33 8.60
CA ASN A 41 10.18 -7.96 7.18
C ASN A 41 9.84 -6.48 6.93
N PHE A 42 9.56 -5.70 7.97
CA PHE A 42 9.28 -4.28 7.84
C PHE A 42 10.46 -3.44 8.31
N SER A 43 10.76 -2.39 7.55
CA SER A 43 11.62 -1.30 8.00
C SER A 43 10.81 -0.01 8.04
N THR A 44 11.12 0.87 8.98
CA THR A 44 10.45 2.15 9.16
C THR A 44 11.46 3.29 9.22
N ALA A 45 11.09 4.43 8.65
CA ALA A 45 11.87 5.64 8.73
C ALA A 45 10.95 6.79 9.14
N THR A 46 11.36 7.55 10.16
CA THR A 46 10.64 8.73 10.65
C THR A 46 11.55 9.94 10.53
N VAL A 47 11.03 11.04 9.98
CA VAL A 47 11.71 12.33 10.05
C VAL A 47 10.96 13.22 11.03
N VAL A 48 11.67 13.79 11.99
CA VAL A 48 11.18 14.80 12.93
C VAL A 48 11.68 16.19 12.55
N ASP A 49 10.91 17.20 12.95
CA ASP A 49 11.25 18.61 12.79
C ASP A 49 12.55 18.98 13.55
N ARG A 50 13.03 20.21 13.37
CA ARG A 50 14.18 20.81 14.06
C ARG A 50 14.07 20.77 15.58
N ASP A 51 12.85 20.69 16.12
CA ASP A 51 12.59 20.50 17.55
C ASP A 51 13.00 19.12 18.07
N GLY A 52 13.27 18.16 17.17
CA GLY A 52 13.64 16.79 17.47
C GLY A 52 12.49 15.93 18.01
N GLN A 53 11.26 16.42 17.99
CA GLN A 53 10.11 15.79 18.63
C GLN A 53 8.90 15.62 17.71
N THR A 54 8.63 16.59 16.84
CA THR A 54 7.44 16.62 16.00
C THR A 54 7.69 15.80 14.74
N PRO A 55 7.00 14.66 14.52
CA PRO A 55 7.09 13.93 13.26
C PRO A 55 6.59 14.81 12.11
N VAL A 56 7.31 14.79 10.99
CA VAL A 56 6.98 15.57 9.78
C VAL A 56 6.94 14.72 8.53
N ALA A 57 7.51 13.51 8.58
CA ALA A 57 7.34 12.51 7.53
C ALA A 57 7.57 11.12 8.13
N PHE A 58 6.94 10.12 7.53
CA PHE A 58 7.05 8.74 7.94
C PHE A 58 6.97 7.82 6.73
N GLY A 59 7.76 6.75 6.73
CA GLY A 59 7.71 5.73 5.69
C GLY A 59 7.92 4.33 6.28
N ILE A 60 7.33 3.35 5.60
CA ILE A 60 7.43 1.93 5.88
C ILE A 60 7.83 1.23 4.59
N MET A 61 8.69 0.23 4.67
CA MET A 61 8.96 -0.69 3.57
C MET A 61 8.77 -2.13 4.03
N SER A 62 7.97 -2.88 3.28
CA SER A 62 7.75 -4.31 3.48
C SER A 62 8.63 -5.10 2.52
N LYS A 63 9.43 -6.03 3.03
CA LYS A 63 10.24 -6.96 2.24
C LYS A 63 9.39 -8.14 1.79
N CYS A 64 9.27 -8.34 0.49
CA CYS A 64 8.63 -9.53 -0.08
C CYS A 64 9.66 -10.65 -0.24
N ASN A 65 10.85 -10.32 -0.76
CA ASN A 65 12.01 -11.21 -0.83
C ASN A 65 13.31 -10.37 -0.92
N SER A 66 14.46 -11.00 -1.19
CA SER A 66 15.74 -10.29 -1.30
C SER A 66 15.82 -9.29 -2.45
N LYS A 67 14.94 -9.41 -3.46
CA LYS A 67 14.92 -8.61 -4.68
C LYS A 67 13.67 -7.74 -4.82
N GLN A 68 12.67 -7.90 -3.96
CA GLN A 68 11.41 -7.19 -4.08
C GLN A 68 10.91 -6.68 -2.74
N ALA A 69 10.43 -5.44 -2.76
CA ALA A 69 9.88 -4.78 -1.59
C ALA A 69 8.74 -3.84 -2.01
N TYR A 70 7.90 -3.51 -1.04
CA TYR A 70 6.80 -2.58 -1.20
C TYR A 70 7.01 -1.38 -0.26
N CYS A 71 7.15 -0.20 -0.84
CA CYS A 71 7.39 1.07 -0.17
C CYS A 71 6.08 1.80 0.06
N MET A 72 5.89 2.30 1.27
CA MET A 72 4.72 3.06 1.71
C MET A 72 5.22 4.29 2.44
N ILE A 73 5.21 5.44 1.77
CA ILE A 73 5.54 6.71 2.42
C ILE A 73 4.23 7.39 2.82
N GLY A 74 4.10 7.67 4.12
CA GLY A 74 3.00 8.45 4.68
C GLY A 74 3.05 9.91 4.23
N LYS A 75 2.07 10.70 4.69
CA LYS A 75 2.02 12.12 4.35
C LYS A 75 3.31 12.82 4.79
N VAL A 76 3.82 13.74 3.98
CA VAL A 76 4.85 14.70 4.36
C VAL A 76 4.16 15.98 4.84
N ALA A 77 4.62 16.57 5.94
CA ALA A 77 4.06 17.80 6.47
C ALA A 77 4.10 18.91 5.41
N ASP A 78 2.98 19.61 5.22
CA ASP A 78 2.80 20.56 4.11
C ASP A 78 3.86 21.67 4.10
N LYS A 79 4.38 22.08 5.27
CA LYS A 79 5.48 23.04 5.41
C LYS A 79 6.82 22.60 4.79
N TYR A 80 7.02 21.30 4.63
CA TYR A 80 8.19 20.72 3.98
C TYR A 80 7.86 20.12 2.60
N ALA A 81 6.62 20.28 2.14
CA ALA A 81 6.27 19.93 0.78
C ALA A 81 7.19 20.71 -0.17
N ARG A 82 7.89 19.99 -1.04
CA ARG A 82 8.83 20.55 -2.03
C ARG A 82 9.97 21.38 -1.42
N HIS A 83 10.42 21.05 -0.21
CA HIS A 83 11.66 21.58 0.36
C HIS A 83 12.77 20.53 0.28
N SER A 84 13.98 20.97 -0.05
CA SER A 84 15.20 20.17 0.12
C SER A 84 15.67 20.33 1.56
N VAL A 85 15.78 19.22 2.29
CA VAL A 85 16.14 19.20 3.70
C VAL A 85 17.46 18.48 3.92
N ALA A 86 18.27 18.99 4.84
CA ALA A 86 19.39 18.26 5.41
C ALA A 86 18.93 17.62 6.72
N VAL A 87 19.27 16.36 6.92
CA VAL A 87 18.88 15.61 8.12
C VAL A 87 20.08 14.97 8.81
N GLU A 88 20.02 14.86 10.12
CA GLU A 88 20.93 14.05 10.94
C GLU A 88 20.21 12.81 11.43
N ARG A 89 20.91 11.67 11.48
CA ARG A 89 20.38 10.46 12.11
C ARG A 89 20.47 10.61 13.63
N CYS A 90 19.37 10.39 14.34
CA CYS A 90 19.36 10.43 15.80
C CYS A 90 20.07 9.18 16.36
N GLU A 91 21.07 9.34 17.23
CA GLU A 91 22.00 8.28 17.67
C GLU A 91 21.43 7.24 18.66
N GLU A 92 20.17 7.33 19.11
CA GLU A 92 19.72 6.61 20.33
C GLU A 92 19.04 5.23 20.15
N VAL A 93 19.10 4.54 19.00
CA VAL A 93 18.58 3.14 18.92
C VAL A 93 19.47 2.22 18.07
N GLU A 94 20.72 2.00 18.49
CA GLU A 94 21.60 0.96 17.87
C GLU A 94 21.01 -0.46 17.91
N GLN A 95 20.01 -0.72 18.76
CA GLN A 95 19.42 -2.04 18.92
C GLN A 95 18.40 -2.42 17.83
N ASP A 96 17.90 -1.46 17.03
CA ASP A 96 16.89 -1.75 16.02
C ASP A 96 17.23 -1.14 14.66
N LYS A 97 18.06 -1.85 13.89
CA LYS A 97 18.46 -1.48 12.51
C LYS A 97 17.28 -1.27 11.55
N LYS A 98 16.06 -1.67 11.94
CA LYS A 98 14.84 -1.59 11.13
C LYS A 98 14.03 -0.33 11.39
N ASN A 99 14.43 0.51 12.35
CA ASN A 99 13.79 1.79 12.58
C ASN A 99 14.84 2.91 12.56
N ALA A 100 14.77 3.80 11.57
CA ALA A 100 15.56 5.03 11.58
C ALA A 100 14.73 6.24 11.95
N ILE A 101 15.33 7.09 12.78
CA ILE A 101 14.80 8.40 13.12
C ILE A 101 15.81 9.44 12.66
N PHE A 102 15.34 10.40 11.88
CA PHE A 102 16.12 11.52 11.39
C PHE A 102 15.55 12.83 11.91
N LYS A 103 16.40 13.80 12.17
CA LYS A 103 16.02 15.16 12.57
C LYS A 103 16.43 16.15 11.49
N ILE A 104 15.53 17.06 11.13
CA ILE A 104 15.84 18.13 10.19
C ILE A 104 16.82 19.11 10.83
N ILE A 105 17.93 19.39 10.15
CA ILE A 105 18.91 20.40 10.53
C ILE A 105 18.67 21.68 9.73
N GLU A 106 18.43 21.51 8.43
CA GLU A 106 18.26 22.62 7.49
C GLU A 106 17.14 22.33 6.49
N SER A 107 16.53 23.38 5.94
CA SER A 107 15.47 23.27 4.93
C SER A 107 15.56 24.47 4.00
N THR A 108 15.53 24.22 2.70
CA THR A 108 15.56 25.24 1.64
C THR A 108 14.40 24.99 0.68
N PRO A 109 13.60 26.01 0.30
CA PRO A 109 12.52 25.84 -0.67
C PRO A 109 13.06 25.43 -2.05
N GLY A 110 12.41 24.46 -2.68
CA GLY A 110 12.77 23.99 -4.02
C GLY A 110 13.94 22.99 -4.05
N PRO A 111 14.29 22.50 -5.25
CA PRO A 111 15.44 21.60 -5.44
C PRO A 111 16.77 22.34 -5.25
N VAL A 112 17.82 21.61 -4.90
CA VAL A 112 19.20 22.13 -4.88
C VAL A 112 19.59 22.57 -6.30
N ASP A 113 20.02 23.82 -6.45
CA ASP A 113 20.51 24.34 -7.73
C ASP A 113 21.95 23.85 -7.97
N LYS A 114 22.11 23.00 -9.00
CA LYS A 114 23.40 22.47 -9.44
C LYS A 114 23.92 23.12 -10.72
N SER A 115 23.23 24.15 -11.24
CA SER A 115 23.57 24.75 -12.55
C SER A 115 24.98 25.35 -12.61
N LEU A 116 25.50 25.79 -11.46
CA LEU A 116 26.84 26.36 -11.32
C LEU A 116 27.92 25.31 -10.93
N MET A 117 27.52 24.06 -10.71
CA MET A 117 28.46 22.99 -10.38
C MET A 117 29.14 22.45 -11.65
N ARG A 118 30.37 21.98 -11.51
CA ARG A 118 31.04 21.26 -12.61
C ARG A 118 30.24 20.00 -12.94
N PRO A 119 30.16 19.57 -14.22
CA PRO A 119 29.34 18.43 -14.63
C PRO A 119 29.58 17.15 -13.81
N TYR A 120 30.83 16.88 -13.42
CA TYR A 120 31.16 15.75 -12.57
C TYR A 120 30.45 15.83 -11.19
N HIS A 121 30.58 16.97 -10.49
CA HIS A 121 29.93 17.15 -9.19
C HIS A 121 28.41 17.25 -9.31
N ALA A 122 27.90 17.83 -10.39
CA ALA A 122 26.46 17.88 -10.61
C ALA A 122 25.82 16.48 -10.69
N VAL A 123 26.57 15.48 -11.18
CA VAL A 123 26.08 14.12 -11.44
C VAL A 123 26.46 13.12 -10.33
N PHE A 124 27.69 13.19 -9.81
CA PHE A 124 28.26 12.16 -8.93
C PHE A 124 28.38 12.57 -7.46
N ASP A 125 28.24 13.86 -7.14
CA ASP A 125 28.30 14.31 -5.75
C ASP A 125 26.98 13.99 -5.04
N GLU A 126 27.08 13.51 -3.80
CA GLU A 126 25.90 13.27 -2.99
C GLU A 126 25.29 14.59 -2.53
N ASP A 127 23.96 14.69 -2.64
CA ASP A 127 23.26 15.87 -2.17
C ASP A 127 23.13 15.87 -0.65
N ASP A 128 23.76 16.85 0.01
CA ASP A 128 23.57 17.15 1.44
C ASP A 128 22.11 17.48 1.79
N LYS A 129 21.34 17.95 0.80
CA LYS A 129 19.94 18.32 0.94
C LYS A 129 19.09 17.60 -0.09
N LYS A 130 18.10 16.83 0.38
CA LYS A 130 17.20 16.04 -0.47
C LYS A 130 15.75 16.29 -0.06
N PHE A 131 14.80 16.00 -0.95
CA PHE A 131 13.40 15.97 -0.53
C PHE A 131 13.17 14.88 0.54
N LEU A 132 12.19 15.08 1.42
CA LEU A 132 11.87 14.13 2.48
C LEU A 132 11.53 12.73 1.93
N GLN A 133 10.86 12.65 0.79
CA GLN A 133 10.55 11.38 0.13
C GLN A 133 11.81 10.62 -0.29
N VAL A 134 12.84 11.33 -0.78
CA VAL A 134 14.14 10.75 -1.16
C VAL A 134 14.87 10.25 0.08
N THR A 135 14.92 11.07 1.13
CA THR A 135 15.53 10.70 2.41
C THR A 135 14.91 9.43 3.00
N LEU A 136 13.58 9.36 3.02
CA LEU A 136 12.84 8.19 3.50
C LEU A 136 13.08 6.98 2.60
N ALA A 137 13.00 7.14 1.26
CA ALA A 137 13.21 6.04 0.32
C ALA A 137 14.63 5.45 0.43
N ASP A 138 15.66 6.29 0.38
CA ASP A 138 17.07 5.89 0.49
C ASP A 138 17.31 5.09 1.78
N SER A 139 16.84 5.64 2.92
CA SER A 139 16.96 4.98 4.22
C SER A 139 16.22 3.63 4.28
N LEU A 140 15.01 3.55 3.74
CA LEU A 140 14.22 2.32 3.76
C LEU A 140 14.82 1.25 2.84
N ILE A 141 15.35 1.65 1.69
CA ILE A 141 16.06 0.78 0.75
C ILE A 141 17.26 0.14 1.44
N GLU A 142 18.10 0.97 2.06
CA GLU A 142 19.31 0.53 2.74
C GLU A 142 18.99 -0.49 3.86
N GLN A 143 17.95 -0.23 4.65
CA GLN A 143 17.56 -1.10 5.77
C GLN A 143 16.91 -2.41 5.34
N THR A 144 16.18 -2.43 4.22
CA THR A 144 15.29 -3.54 3.86
C THR A 144 15.93 -4.53 2.90
N VAL A 145 16.34 -4.03 1.73
CA VAL A 145 16.90 -4.84 0.64
C VAL A 145 18.40 -4.55 0.45
N GLY A 146 18.91 -3.46 1.02
CA GLY A 146 20.28 -2.97 0.84
C GLY A 146 20.47 -2.21 -0.47
N THR A 147 21.63 -1.57 -0.65
CA THR A 147 21.94 -0.75 -1.85
C THR A 147 22.74 -1.51 -2.93
N PHE A 148 23.35 -2.63 -2.58
CA PHE A 148 24.12 -3.45 -3.54
C PHE A 148 23.24 -3.95 -4.70
N ASN A 149 23.67 -3.76 -5.95
CA ASN A 149 22.96 -4.16 -7.17
C ASN A 149 21.49 -3.67 -7.26
N MET A 150 21.19 -2.49 -6.69
CA MET A 150 19.84 -1.92 -6.72
C MET A 150 19.25 -1.86 -8.13
N ASP A 151 19.96 -1.23 -9.06
CA ASP A 151 19.46 -1.04 -10.43
C ASP A 151 19.44 -2.33 -11.26
N MET A 152 20.21 -3.34 -10.84
CA MET A 152 20.37 -4.59 -11.58
C MET A 152 19.42 -5.69 -11.12
N GLU A 153 19.10 -5.78 -9.84
CA GLU A 153 18.39 -6.94 -9.28
C GLU A 153 17.14 -6.59 -8.48
N LYS A 154 17.05 -5.36 -7.94
CA LYS A 154 16.00 -5.01 -6.98
C LYS A 154 14.87 -4.26 -7.66
N ASN A 155 13.65 -4.62 -7.29
CA ASN A 155 12.44 -4.01 -7.82
C ASN A 155 11.51 -3.65 -6.67
N ILE A 156 11.44 -2.36 -6.36
CA ILE A 156 10.63 -1.83 -5.27
C ILE A 156 9.41 -1.18 -5.87
N THR A 157 8.24 -1.44 -5.28
CA THR A 157 6.96 -0.89 -5.73
C THR A 157 6.47 0.15 -4.74
N VAL A 158 5.90 1.24 -5.22
CA VAL A 158 5.19 2.24 -4.42
C VAL A 158 3.85 2.57 -5.06
N ASP A 159 2.83 2.79 -4.24
CA ASP A 159 1.55 3.34 -4.68
C ASP A 159 1.45 4.81 -4.27
N VAL A 160 1.35 5.69 -5.25
CA VAL A 160 1.23 7.13 -5.07
C VAL A 160 -0.22 7.53 -5.28
N VAL A 161 -0.84 8.05 -4.22
CA VAL A 161 -2.23 8.49 -4.22
C VAL A 161 -2.30 10.00 -4.41
N GLY A 162 -3.21 10.47 -5.26
CA GLY A 162 -3.43 11.87 -5.54
C GLY A 162 -3.74 12.16 -7.00
N ALA A 163 -4.28 13.34 -7.27
CA ALA A 163 -4.53 13.81 -8.62
C ALA A 163 -3.25 13.69 -9.47
N GLU A 164 -3.40 13.17 -10.69
CA GLU A 164 -2.34 12.93 -11.67
C GLU A 164 -1.28 14.06 -11.64
N GLY A 165 -0.13 13.82 -10.99
CA GLY A 165 1.00 14.76 -10.99
C GLY A 165 1.45 15.33 -9.65
N ALA A 166 0.69 15.24 -8.55
CA ALA A 166 1.15 15.77 -7.27
C ALA A 166 2.31 14.89 -6.71
N ASN A 167 3.54 15.39 -6.82
CA ASN A 167 4.80 14.72 -6.44
C ASN A 167 5.23 13.55 -7.33
N LEU A 168 4.59 13.30 -8.49
CA LEU A 168 5.10 12.30 -9.45
C LEU A 168 6.49 12.66 -9.96
N ASP A 169 6.78 13.96 -10.10
CA ASP A 169 8.11 14.49 -10.39
C ASP A 169 9.13 14.08 -9.32
N ILE A 170 8.75 14.14 -8.04
CA ILE A 170 9.62 13.70 -6.94
C ILE A 170 9.83 12.18 -7.00
N TRP A 171 8.75 11.40 -7.17
CA TRP A 171 8.84 9.95 -7.19
C TRP A 171 9.59 9.38 -8.40
N ARG A 172 9.31 9.91 -9.59
CA ARG A 172 9.92 9.46 -10.83
C ARG A 172 11.34 10.02 -10.99
N ASP A 173 11.50 11.33 -10.81
CA ASP A 173 12.74 12.03 -11.20
C ASP A 173 13.77 12.09 -10.06
N ARG A 174 13.36 11.87 -8.80
CA ARG A 174 14.26 12.04 -7.63
C ARG A 174 14.42 10.78 -6.77
N THR A 175 13.40 9.94 -6.61
CA THR A 175 13.49 8.72 -5.78
C THR A 175 13.76 7.44 -6.57
N GLY A 176 13.82 7.50 -7.90
CA GLY A 176 14.19 6.38 -8.76
C GLY A 176 13.05 5.41 -9.10
N PHE A 177 11.78 5.76 -8.82
CA PHE A 177 10.63 4.95 -9.21
C PHE A 177 10.19 5.29 -10.64
N VAL A 178 11.04 4.92 -11.60
CA VAL A 178 10.95 5.36 -13.01
C VAL A 178 9.97 4.57 -13.87
N VAL A 179 9.50 3.40 -13.42
CA VAL A 179 8.63 2.51 -14.20
C VAL A 179 7.19 2.59 -13.70
N THR A 180 6.29 3.11 -14.53
CA THR A 180 4.85 3.10 -14.23
C THR A 180 4.24 1.73 -14.52
N ASP A 181 3.36 1.26 -13.64
CA ASP A 181 2.54 0.06 -13.87
C ASP A 181 1.59 0.30 -15.06
N SER A 182 1.22 -0.77 -15.77
CA SER A 182 0.20 -0.70 -16.83
C SER A 182 -1.22 -0.70 -16.30
N ASN A 183 -1.42 -1.20 -15.08
CA ASN A 183 -2.73 -1.19 -14.44
C ASN A 183 -3.06 0.19 -13.89
N ARG A 184 -4.34 0.57 -13.96
CA ARG A 184 -4.82 1.85 -13.45
C ARG A 184 -5.61 1.58 -12.19
N PHE A 185 -5.23 2.23 -11.10
CA PHE A 185 -5.90 2.03 -9.82
C PHE A 185 -6.63 3.31 -9.37
N ALA A 186 -7.71 3.14 -8.63
CA ALA A 186 -8.39 4.25 -7.98
C ALA A 186 -8.95 3.83 -6.62
N GLN A 187 -8.82 4.71 -5.63
CA GLN A 187 -9.61 4.62 -4.41
C GLN A 187 -11.01 5.15 -4.69
N ILE A 188 -12.01 4.30 -4.47
CA ILE A 188 -13.41 4.62 -4.71
C ILE A 188 -14.17 4.48 -3.39
N THR A 189 -15.00 5.47 -3.09
CA THR A 189 -15.97 5.43 -1.99
C THR A 189 -17.37 5.62 -2.56
N VAL A 190 -18.26 4.69 -2.25
CA VAL A 190 -19.64 4.63 -2.79
C VAL A 190 -20.60 4.16 -1.71
N SER A 191 -21.91 4.43 -1.89
CA SER A 191 -22.91 3.87 -0.99
C SER A 191 -23.05 2.35 -1.17
N LYS A 192 -23.37 1.64 -0.09
CA LYS A 192 -23.67 0.21 -0.08
C LYS A 192 -24.75 -0.15 -1.09
N ASN A 193 -25.83 0.64 -1.15
CA ASN A 193 -26.94 0.40 -2.08
C ASN A 193 -26.49 0.54 -3.53
N THR A 194 -25.65 1.54 -3.84
CA THR A 194 -25.06 1.70 -5.19
C THR A 194 -24.24 0.49 -5.61
N LEU A 195 -23.50 -0.14 -4.70
CA LEU A 195 -22.78 -1.38 -5.00
C LEU A 195 -23.73 -2.53 -5.28
N ILE A 196 -24.73 -2.73 -4.43
CA ILE A 196 -25.74 -3.79 -4.62
C ILE A 196 -26.45 -3.60 -5.96
N ASP A 197 -26.93 -2.40 -6.27
CA ASP A 197 -27.64 -2.10 -7.52
C ASP A 197 -26.75 -2.30 -8.75
N THR A 198 -25.47 -1.94 -8.66
CA THR A 198 -24.53 -2.05 -9.78
C THR A 198 -24.14 -3.51 -10.07
N PHE A 199 -23.95 -4.33 -9.02
CA PHE A 199 -23.37 -5.67 -9.17
C PHE A 199 -24.38 -6.82 -9.10
N SER A 200 -25.58 -6.62 -8.57
CA SER A 200 -26.52 -7.74 -8.33
C SER A 200 -26.98 -8.44 -9.60
N THR A 201 -27.26 -7.69 -10.67
CA THR A 201 -27.67 -8.28 -11.95
C THR A 201 -26.59 -9.17 -12.53
N GLU A 202 -25.33 -8.71 -12.54
CA GLU A 202 -24.21 -9.49 -13.06
C GLU A 202 -23.87 -10.67 -12.14
N GLY A 203 -23.88 -10.44 -10.82
CA GLY A 203 -23.64 -11.48 -9.82
C GLY A 203 -24.68 -12.60 -9.85
N SER A 204 -25.92 -12.31 -10.25
CA SER A 204 -26.99 -13.31 -10.37
C SER A 204 -26.73 -14.34 -11.47
N LYS A 205 -25.93 -14.00 -12.48
CA LYS A 205 -25.52 -14.92 -13.57
C LYS A 205 -24.47 -15.92 -13.11
N CYS A 206 -23.79 -15.66 -12.00
CA CYS A 206 -22.75 -16.55 -11.48
C CYS A 206 -23.37 -17.75 -10.76
N THR A 207 -23.00 -18.94 -11.22
CA THR A 207 -23.49 -20.23 -10.69
C THR A 207 -22.77 -20.69 -9.41
N SER A 208 -21.63 -20.08 -9.05
CA SER A 208 -20.91 -20.42 -7.83
C SER A 208 -21.72 -20.07 -6.57
N THR A 209 -21.51 -20.80 -5.49
CA THR A 209 -22.09 -20.49 -4.18
C THR A 209 -21.11 -19.66 -3.36
N VAL A 210 -21.61 -18.66 -2.63
CA VAL A 210 -20.77 -17.84 -1.75
C VAL A 210 -20.98 -18.28 -0.31
N SER A 211 -19.88 -18.51 0.39
CA SER A 211 -19.87 -18.82 1.83
C SER A 211 -18.77 -18.04 2.55
N THR A 212 -18.85 -17.96 3.87
CA THR A 212 -17.80 -17.32 4.69
C THR A 212 -16.56 -18.21 4.72
N ILE A 213 -15.38 -17.59 4.64
CA ILE A 213 -14.11 -18.30 4.78
C ILE A 213 -13.96 -18.80 6.22
N ASN A 214 -13.61 -20.08 6.35
CA ASN A 214 -13.40 -20.76 7.62
C ASN A 214 -12.24 -21.76 7.47
N LYS A 215 -11.95 -22.53 8.52
CA LYS A 215 -10.83 -23.49 8.52
C LYS A 215 -10.97 -24.61 7.49
N GLU A 216 -12.20 -24.96 7.10
CA GLU A 216 -12.49 -26.08 6.20
C GLU A 216 -12.24 -25.70 4.73
N ASN A 217 -12.57 -24.46 4.34
CA ASN A 217 -12.38 -23.96 2.98
C ASN A 217 -11.11 -23.11 2.78
N MET A 218 -10.32 -22.90 3.84
CA MET A 218 -9.09 -22.09 3.76
C MET A 218 -8.06 -22.67 2.78
N GLY A 219 -7.93 -24.01 2.71
CA GLY A 219 -7.04 -24.66 1.73
C GLY A 219 -7.40 -24.26 0.30
N ASP A 220 -8.68 -24.36 -0.05
CA ASP A 220 -9.19 -24.01 -1.39
C ASP A 220 -8.99 -22.50 -1.72
N VAL A 221 -8.97 -21.62 -0.71
CA VAL A 221 -8.68 -20.19 -0.88
C VAL A 221 -7.20 -19.97 -1.15
N LEU A 222 -6.31 -20.66 -0.43
CA LEU A 222 -4.86 -20.58 -0.64
C LEU A 222 -4.47 -21.13 -2.02
N ASP A 223 -5.02 -22.27 -2.41
CA ASP A 223 -4.80 -22.86 -3.73
C ASP A 223 -5.24 -21.91 -4.85
N PHE A 224 -6.39 -21.24 -4.68
CA PHE A 224 -6.83 -20.21 -5.61
C PHE A 224 -5.88 -19.01 -5.63
N ASP A 225 -5.37 -18.57 -4.47
CA ASP A 225 -4.48 -17.43 -4.37
C ASP A 225 -3.18 -17.60 -5.16
N GLU A 226 -2.63 -18.81 -5.15
CA GLU A 226 -1.45 -19.17 -5.94
C GLU A 226 -1.69 -19.02 -7.46
N THR A 227 -2.94 -19.06 -7.91
CA THR A 227 -3.31 -18.79 -9.31
C THR A 227 -3.41 -17.29 -9.63
N VAL A 228 -3.55 -16.45 -8.61
CA VAL A 228 -3.60 -14.98 -8.71
C VAL A 228 -2.20 -14.41 -8.67
N THR A 229 -1.32 -14.97 -7.83
CA THR A 229 0.03 -14.46 -7.63
C THR A 229 1.04 -15.58 -7.39
N MET A 230 2.26 -15.44 -7.92
CA MET A 230 3.34 -16.41 -7.70
C MET A 230 3.99 -16.30 -6.31
N TYR A 231 3.56 -15.34 -5.49
CA TYR A 231 4.07 -15.18 -4.14
C TYR A 231 3.29 -16.02 -3.15
N ASN A 232 4.00 -16.68 -2.23
CA ASN A 232 3.36 -17.40 -1.16
C ASN A 232 2.82 -16.43 -0.10
N ARG A 233 1.53 -16.13 -0.17
CA ARG A 233 0.82 -15.25 0.78
C ARG A 233 0.06 -16.03 1.86
N SER A 234 0.36 -17.31 2.06
CA SER A 234 -0.38 -18.15 3.00
C SER A 234 -0.33 -17.62 4.42
N ALA A 235 0.85 -17.23 4.92
CA ALA A 235 1.00 -16.67 6.26
C ALA A 235 0.23 -15.34 6.42
N TYR A 236 0.27 -14.51 5.38
CA TYR A 236 -0.43 -13.24 5.33
C TYR A 236 -1.96 -13.39 5.38
N LEU A 237 -2.51 -14.26 4.53
CA LEU A 237 -3.96 -14.51 4.48
C LEU A 237 -4.48 -15.14 5.77
N ASN A 238 -3.74 -16.11 6.34
CA ASN A 238 -4.08 -16.72 7.63
C ASN A 238 -4.11 -15.68 8.76
N TYR A 239 -3.17 -14.74 8.77
CA TYR A 239 -3.18 -13.66 9.75
C TYR A 239 -4.37 -12.72 9.60
N LEU A 240 -4.64 -12.25 8.38
CA LEU A 240 -5.78 -11.37 8.13
C LEU A 240 -7.08 -12.02 8.59
N LEU A 241 -7.32 -13.26 8.16
CA LEU A 241 -8.54 -14.01 8.50
C LEU A 241 -8.58 -14.47 9.97
N GLY A 242 -7.44 -14.51 10.65
CA GLY A 242 -7.36 -14.69 12.10
C GLY A 242 -7.81 -13.46 12.90
N ASN A 243 -7.89 -12.28 12.26
CA ASN A 243 -8.36 -11.06 12.90
C ASN A 243 -9.90 -10.98 12.86
N ALA A 244 -10.53 -10.84 14.02
CA ALA A 244 -11.99 -10.76 14.16
C ALA A 244 -12.65 -9.57 13.42
N GLN A 245 -11.87 -8.55 13.02
CA GLN A 245 -12.37 -7.41 12.24
C GLN A 245 -12.40 -7.68 10.73
N VAL A 246 -11.76 -8.75 10.26
CA VAL A 246 -11.70 -9.12 8.84
C VAL A 246 -12.66 -10.27 8.60
N THR A 247 -13.54 -10.08 7.62
CA THR A 247 -14.46 -11.12 7.14
C THR A 247 -14.06 -11.53 5.74
N GLY A 248 -13.91 -12.84 5.54
CA GLY A 248 -13.63 -13.43 4.23
C GLY A 248 -14.86 -14.09 3.62
N PHE A 249 -15.00 -13.99 2.31
CA PHE A 249 -15.99 -14.73 1.52
C PHE A 249 -15.29 -15.50 0.40
N VAL A 250 -15.72 -16.74 0.17
CA VAL A 250 -15.25 -17.59 -0.93
C VAL A 250 -16.41 -17.95 -1.83
N ALA A 251 -16.19 -17.85 -3.14
CA ALA A 251 -17.10 -18.29 -4.19
C ALA A 251 -16.60 -19.63 -4.73
N SER A 252 -17.44 -20.68 -4.66
CA SER A 252 -17.07 -22.04 -5.02
C SER A 252 -18.16 -22.75 -5.82
N TYR A 253 -17.75 -23.57 -6.80
CA TYR A 253 -18.64 -24.48 -7.54
C TYR A 253 -18.83 -25.85 -6.86
N GLY A 254 -18.24 -26.05 -5.69
CA GLY A 254 -18.12 -27.32 -4.97
C GLY A 254 -16.75 -27.47 -4.28
N ALA A 255 -16.56 -28.57 -3.54
CA ALA A 255 -15.30 -28.86 -2.85
C ALA A 255 -14.11 -28.87 -3.84
N GLY A 256 -13.04 -28.15 -3.53
CA GLY A 256 -11.83 -28.06 -4.37
C GLY A 256 -11.99 -27.26 -5.66
N SER A 257 -13.10 -26.53 -5.86
CA SER A 257 -13.35 -25.73 -7.05
C SER A 257 -13.72 -24.28 -6.68
N THR A 258 -12.70 -23.49 -6.36
CA THR A 258 -12.84 -22.07 -6.02
C THR A 258 -12.85 -21.19 -7.27
N ALA A 259 -13.88 -20.37 -7.39
CA ALA A 259 -14.03 -19.38 -8.47
C ALA A 259 -13.44 -18.00 -8.09
N GLY A 260 -13.27 -17.75 -6.79
CA GLY A 260 -12.70 -16.51 -6.27
C GLY A 260 -12.90 -16.35 -4.78
N TYR A 261 -12.26 -15.34 -4.22
CA TYR A 261 -12.46 -14.94 -2.84
C TYR A 261 -12.42 -13.42 -2.68
N ALA A 262 -12.98 -12.94 -1.58
CA ALA A 262 -12.95 -11.54 -1.22
C ALA A 262 -12.75 -11.35 0.28
N LEU A 263 -12.08 -10.26 0.64
CA LEU A 263 -11.79 -9.88 2.02
C LEU A 263 -12.36 -8.50 2.29
N ALA A 264 -12.98 -8.33 3.45
CA ALA A 264 -13.55 -7.06 3.89
C ALA A 264 -13.23 -6.80 5.35
N SER A 265 -13.19 -5.53 5.74
CA SER A 265 -13.01 -5.10 7.12
C SER A 265 -13.77 -3.80 7.35
N LYS A 266 -14.70 -3.79 8.32
CA LYS A 266 -15.57 -2.65 8.64
C LYS A 266 -16.29 -2.08 7.41
N ASP A 267 -15.90 -0.89 6.97
CA ASP A 267 -16.41 -0.12 5.83
C ASP A 267 -15.57 -0.29 4.56
N ARG A 268 -14.65 -1.28 4.53
CA ARG A 268 -13.70 -1.45 3.43
C ARG A 268 -13.76 -2.83 2.79
N ILE A 269 -13.65 -2.86 1.47
CA ILE A 269 -13.29 -4.07 0.72
C ILE A 269 -11.78 -4.04 0.52
N LEU A 270 -11.09 -5.05 1.06
CA LEU A 270 -9.63 -5.16 1.02
C LEU A 270 -9.16 -5.81 -0.28
N ALA A 271 -9.83 -6.88 -0.71
CA ALA A 271 -9.47 -7.63 -1.90
C ALA A 271 -10.71 -8.31 -2.50
N VAL A 272 -10.76 -8.38 -3.83
CA VAL A 272 -11.73 -9.21 -4.58
C VAL A 272 -10.96 -9.81 -5.75
N TYR A 273 -10.64 -11.10 -5.62
CA TYR A 273 -9.95 -11.88 -6.64
C TYR A 273 -10.87 -12.97 -7.17
N ALA A 274 -11.06 -13.04 -8.48
CA ALA A 274 -12.03 -13.94 -9.10
C ALA A 274 -11.63 -14.32 -10.53
N GLU A 275 -12.11 -15.48 -11.01
CA GLU A 275 -11.92 -15.92 -12.40
C GLU A 275 -12.72 -15.09 -13.41
N SER A 276 -13.85 -14.52 -12.98
CA SER A 276 -14.80 -13.88 -13.88
C SER A 276 -15.47 -12.66 -13.25
N THR A 277 -15.97 -11.78 -14.11
CA THR A 277 -16.74 -10.58 -13.74
C THR A 277 -17.98 -10.93 -12.92
N GLU A 278 -18.68 -12.00 -13.26
CA GLU A 278 -19.89 -12.46 -12.57
C GLU A 278 -19.54 -12.93 -11.15
N THR A 279 -18.42 -13.64 -10.99
CA THR A 279 -17.95 -14.10 -9.67
C THR A 279 -17.50 -12.93 -8.80
N ALA A 280 -16.73 -11.99 -9.36
CA ALA A 280 -16.36 -10.76 -8.66
C ALA A 280 -17.60 -9.96 -8.22
N SER A 281 -18.59 -9.84 -9.11
CA SER A 281 -19.85 -9.13 -8.84
C SER A 281 -20.62 -9.80 -7.70
N LYS A 282 -20.71 -11.14 -7.70
CA LYS A 282 -21.37 -11.91 -6.64
C LYS A 282 -20.68 -11.73 -5.28
N LEU A 283 -19.35 -11.74 -5.25
CA LEU A 283 -18.56 -11.50 -4.04
C LEU A 283 -18.72 -10.06 -3.52
N ILE A 284 -18.71 -9.06 -4.40
CA ILE A 284 -18.94 -7.65 -4.03
C ILE A 284 -20.34 -7.47 -3.44
N THR A 285 -21.37 -8.02 -4.09
CA THR A 285 -22.74 -7.97 -3.57
C THR A 285 -22.85 -8.67 -2.21
N ALA A 286 -22.18 -9.82 -2.02
CA ALA A 286 -22.17 -10.51 -0.74
C ALA A 286 -21.54 -9.65 0.37
N ILE A 287 -20.39 -9.02 0.12
CA ILE A 287 -19.75 -8.13 1.09
C ILE A 287 -20.64 -6.93 1.39
N ALA A 288 -21.14 -6.24 0.36
CA ALA A 288 -21.99 -5.08 0.53
C ALA A 288 -23.22 -5.42 1.38
N SER A 289 -23.85 -6.57 1.12
CA SER A 289 -25.03 -7.03 1.87
C SER A 289 -24.74 -7.26 3.36
N HIS A 290 -23.58 -7.84 3.69
CA HIS A 290 -23.15 -8.12 5.06
C HIS A 290 -22.48 -6.93 5.77
N SER A 291 -22.13 -5.86 5.03
CA SER A 291 -21.56 -4.64 5.60
C SER A 291 -22.57 -3.95 6.51
N GLN A 292 -22.10 -3.55 7.70
CA GLN A 292 -22.83 -2.69 8.63
C GLN A 292 -22.71 -1.20 8.27
N SER A 293 -21.77 -0.84 7.40
CA SER A 293 -21.58 0.54 6.93
C SER A 293 -22.42 0.82 5.68
N ASP A 294 -23.04 2.01 5.66
CA ASP A 294 -23.78 2.54 4.50
C ASP A 294 -22.85 3.02 3.38
N VAL A 295 -21.57 3.24 3.69
CA VAL A 295 -20.54 3.69 2.77
C VAL A 295 -19.41 2.67 2.74
N ILE A 296 -18.93 2.36 1.55
CA ILE A 296 -17.90 1.34 1.33
C ILE A 296 -16.75 1.93 0.51
N THR A 297 -15.53 1.76 0.99
CA THR A 297 -14.29 2.25 0.36
C THR A 297 -13.36 1.12 -0.06
N PHE A 298 -12.85 1.16 -1.28
CA PHE A 298 -11.96 0.12 -1.82
C PHE A 298 -11.03 0.65 -2.92
N PHE A 299 -10.00 -0.13 -3.27
CA PHE A 299 -9.10 0.19 -4.38
C PHE A 299 -9.45 -0.65 -5.61
N ALA A 300 -10.07 -0.01 -6.59
CA ALA A 300 -10.44 -0.62 -7.85
C ALA A 300 -9.24 -0.77 -8.79
N ASN A 301 -9.18 -1.89 -9.51
CA ASN A 301 -8.36 -2.03 -10.72
C ASN A 301 -9.22 -1.67 -11.94
N LEU A 302 -9.00 -0.47 -12.48
CA LEU A 302 -9.77 0.07 -13.59
C LEU A 302 -9.39 -0.63 -14.90
N GLY A 303 -10.39 -0.80 -15.78
CA GLY A 303 -10.23 -1.47 -17.08
C GLY A 303 -10.27 -3.00 -17.03
N VAL A 304 -10.32 -3.62 -15.83
CA VAL A 304 -10.55 -5.07 -15.68
C VAL A 304 -12.04 -5.39 -15.66
N ASN A 305 -12.85 -4.53 -15.02
CA ASN A 305 -14.28 -4.73 -14.87
C ASN A 305 -15.02 -3.43 -15.20
N SER A 306 -15.79 -3.44 -16.29
CA SER A 306 -16.52 -2.26 -16.79
C SER A 306 -17.55 -1.74 -15.79
N LEU A 307 -18.10 -2.60 -14.91
CA LEU A 307 -19.01 -2.17 -13.85
C LEU A 307 -18.28 -1.31 -12.81
N VAL A 308 -17.03 -1.67 -12.49
CA VAL A 308 -16.19 -0.90 -11.56
C VAL A 308 -15.82 0.46 -12.18
N ASP A 309 -15.49 0.48 -13.47
CA ASP A 309 -15.19 1.73 -14.19
C ASP A 309 -16.38 2.70 -14.17
N GLY A 310 -17.61 2.15 -14.29
CA GLY A 310 -18.85 2.92 -14.21
C GLY A 310 -19.18 3.49 -12.83
N LEU A 311 -18.49 3.07 -11.76
CA LEU A 311 -18.71 3.62 -10.41
C LEU A 311 -18.17 5.03 -10.24
N LYS A 312 -17.26 5.48 -11.11
CA LYS A 312 -16.66 6.83 -11.02
C LYS A 312 -17.71 7.93 -10.92
N GLU A 313 -18.80 7.82 -11.67
CA GLU A 313 -19.87 8.83 -11.72
C GLU A 313 -20.79 8.79 -10.49
N LYS A 314 -20.83 7.65 -9.79
CA LYS A 314 -21.70 7.42 -8.63
C LYS A 314 -20.94 7.49 -7.30
N ALA A 315 -19.62 7.72 -7.35
CA ALA A 315 -18.75 7.76 -6.20
C ALA A 315 -18.89 9.07 -5.42
N SER A 316 -18.95 8.98 -4.10
CA SER A 316 -18.86 10.13 -3.21
C SER A 316 -17.41 10.63 -3.09
N SER A 317 -16.44 9.75 -3.31
CA SER A 317 -15.02 10.09 -3.41
C SER A 317 -14.33 9.19 -4.43
N PHE A 318 -13.48 9.77 -5.25
CA PHE A 318 -12.70 9.09 -6.28
C PHE A 318 -11.31 9.71 -6.33
N GLU A 319 -10.29 8.91 -6.07
CA GLU A 319 -8.89 9.34 -6.08
C GLU A 319 -8.05 8.36 -6.88
N MET A 320 -7.31 8.86 -7.89
CA MET A 320 -6.44 8.02 -8.70
C MET A 320 -5.23 7.56 -7.90
N VAL A 321 -4.76 6.35 -8.19
CA VAL A 321 -3.56 5.77 -7.62
C VAL A 321 -2.63 5.34 -8.75
N THR A 322 -1.41 5.89 -8.71
CA THR A 322 -0.35 5.55 -9.66
C THR A 322 0.62 4.60 -8.97
N ARG A 323 0.70 3.37 -9.47
CA ARG A 323 1.72 2.41 -9.05
C ARG A 323 3.00 2.64 -9.84
N LEU A 324 4.11 2.80 -9.13
CA LEU A 324 5.44 2.95 -9.70
C LEU A 324 6.37 1.86 -9.20
N HIS A 325 7.39 1.55 -9.99
CA HIS A 325 8.43 0.60 -9.67
C HIS A 325 9.82 1.19 -9.97
N THR A 326 10.83 0.71 -9.26
CA THR A 326 12.22 1.12 -9.51
C THR A 326 12.79 0.52 -10.80
N ARG A 327 12.36 -0.69 -11.21
CA ARG A 327 13.04 -1.41 -12.29
C ARG A 327 12.13 -2.05 -13.33
N THR A 328 11.12 -2.81 -12.90
CA THR A 328 10.25 -3.56 -13.81
C THR A 328 8.82 -3.64 -13.28
N ARG A 329 7.85 -3.72 -14.19
CA ARG A 329 6.46 -4.02 -13.82
C ARG A 329 6.34 -5.41 -13.19
N ASN A 330 5.38 -5.58 -12.29
CA ASN A 330 5.10 -6.89 -11.72
C ASN A 330 4.26 -7.75 -12.68
N VAL A 331 4.92 -8.73 -13.30
CA VAL A 331 4.29 -9.74 -14.17
C VAL A 331 3.89 -11.02 -13.42
N GLN A 332 4.22 -11.12 -12.13
CA GLN A 332 3.96 -12.30 -11.29
C GLN A 332 2.55 -12.30 -10.69
N VAL A 333 1.76 -11.26 -10.94
CA VAL A 333 0.35 -11.14 -10.55
C VAL A 333 -0.52 -11.20 -11.80
N LYS A 334 -1.52 -12.07 -11.80
CA LYS A 334 -2.52 -12.19 -12.85
C LYS A 334 -3.61 -11.13 -12.65
N TRP A 335 -3.30 -9.91 -13.08
CA TRP A 335 -4.16 -8.72 -12.91
C TRP A 335 -5.57 -8.86 -13.45
N SER A 336 -5.79 -9.72 -14.45
CA SER A 336 -7.13 -10.01 -14.98
C SER A 336 -8.07 -10.66 -13.96
N LYS A 337 -7.53 -11.26 -12.89
CA LYS A 337 -8.32 -11.80 -11.77
C LYS A 337 -8.55 -10.80 -10.64
N VAL A 338 -7.90 -9.64 -10.68
CA VAL A 338 -7.89 -8.67 -9.57
C VAL A 338 -8.85 -7.54 -9.88
N THR A 339 -10.07 -7.61 -9.32
CA THR A 339 -11.09 -6.54 -9.46
C THR A 339 -10.89 -5.44 -8.42
N VAL A 340 -10.70 -5.85 -7.15
CA VAL A 340 -10.33 -4.94 -6.05
C VAL A 340 -8.96 -5.36 -5.55
N ALA A 341 -8.01 -4.42 -5.59
CA ALA A 341 -6.63 -4.64 -5.24
C ALA A 341 -6.35 -4.29 -3.78
N ASN A 342 -5.46 -5.06 -3.16
CA ASN A 342 -5.02 -4.88 -1.79
C ASN A 342 -3.90 -3.83 -1.70
N ILE A 343 -4.15 -2.64 -2.25
CA ILE A 343 -3.21 -1.52 -2.23
C ILE A 343 -2.89 -1.16 -0.77
N GLY A 344 -1.64 -0.89 -0.44
CA GLY A 344 -1.22 -0.59 0.93
C GLY A 344 -1.03 -1.81 1.84
N LEU A 345 -1.31 -3.04 1.37
CA LEU A 345 -1.38 -4.23 2.23
C LEU A 345 -0.67 -5.47 1.67
N SER A 346 0.25 -5.28 0.74
CA SER A 346 0.93 -6.33 -0.03
C SER A 346 -0.02 -7.12 -0.92
N ILE A 347 0.12 -6.91 -2.22
CA ILE A 347 -0.35 -7.85 -3.26
C ILE A 347 0.76 -8.86 -3.64
N PHE A 348 1.95 -8.66 -3.07
CA PHE A 348 3.15 -9.46 -3.21
C PHE A 348 3.33 -10.37 -1.99
#